data_AF-G4YXT6-F1
#
_entry.id   AF-G4YXT6-F1
#
_cell.length_a   1.000
_cell.length_b   1.000
_cell.length_c   1.000
_cell.angle_alpha   90.00
_cell.angle_beta   90.00
_cell.angle_gamma   90.00
#
_symmetry.space_group_name_H-M   'P 1'
#
loop_
_entity.id
_entity.type
_entity.pdbx_description
1 polymer ?
#
loop_
_entity_poly.entity_id
_entity_poly.type
_entity_poly.pdbx_seq_one_letter_code
_entity_poly.pdbx_strand_id
1 'polypeptide(L)'
;MQPIIHYLFLDLDPLLFTINMHLLAQPTIFPQELARMSADGVLLRAERLTELLDGQRLQQPSLVICRSGSYFNGSLENARSLQTAGWNLKKKGALDHRSLEDLMEKNLEQVGASRQSGGAPKKMVLATGELRPPTQSCVQAYLGSGWHVKLFCLQRCWSQTLDELGRMHPGRFEVVYLDQHLRELLATSPGPPSSFRHQNSSEVRSEENDQVCKQERDAAKRRQSRLATLPNVYSMENRERYVFLNLDNIAGVLFTSHTLYRRIDGAGSPQDVRLDFRALTQHLCGESESAAVKCQVAAYCKSSPYLARALAGLGWTLIAPMTPGSSDNGLHVEMMSKLVDGAYTASEKTLVLAMGDGGLGGTKTNAYRTIIGKFLEQRWHVEIHAWLHALNDGLIDLQAQYPGRVVVKPLDEFISNLVYPKNQE
;
A
#
# COMPACT_ATOMS: atom_id res chain seq x y z
N MET A 1 -24.91 39.07 2.96
CA MET A 1 -23.60 38.41 2.73
C MET A 1 -23.78 37.41 1.61
N GLN A 2 -22.94 37.45 0.57
CA GLN A 2 -22.95 36.41 -0.46
C GLN A 2 -22.42 35.09 0.13
N PRO A 3 -23.02 33.93 -0.19
CA PRO A 3 -22.56 32.65 0.29
C PRO A 3 -21.16 32.34 -0.25
N ILE A 4 -20.26 31.84 0.58
CA ILE A 4 -18.94 31.39 0.12
C ILE A 4 -19.15 30.09 -0.65
N ILE A 5 -18.54 30.00 -1.84
CA ILE A 5 -18.65 28.84 -2.71
C ILE A 5 -17.53 27.86 -2.36
N HIS A 6 -17.88 26.64 -1.94
CA HIS A 6 -16.94 25.60 -1.53
C HIS A 6 -16.77 24.54 -2.62
N TYR A 7 -15.51 24.21 -2.92
CA TYR A 7 -15.10 23.11 -3.79
C TYR A 7 -14.26 22.15 -2.98
N LEU A 8 -14.79 20.96 -2.71
CA LEU A 8 -14.17 19.97 -1.82
C LEU A 8 -13.42 18.91 -2.63
N PHE A 9 -12.18 18.69 -2.22
CA PHE A 9 -11.26 17.71 -2.78
C PHE A 9 -10.77 16.77 -1.68
N LEU A 10 -10.64 15.49 -2.02
CA LEU A 10 -10.16 14.46 -1.11
C LEU A 10 -9.11 13.57 -1.80
N ASP A 11 -7.93 13.48 -1.20
CA ASP A 11 -6.97 12.41 -1.47
C ASP A 11 -7.09 11.33 -0.40
N LEU A 12 -7.86 10.29 -0.68
CA LEU A 12 -8.26 9.34 0.36
C LEU A 12 -7.07 8.49 0.82
N ASP A 13 -6.23 8.00 -0.09
CA ASP A 13 -5.14 7.07 0.27
C ASP A 13 -4.05 7.73 1.13
N PRO A 14 -3.49 8.90 0.75
CA PRO A 14 -2.49 9.58 1.56
C PRO A 14 -3.05 10.02 2.92
N LEU A 15 -4.33 10.43 2.97
CA LEU A 15 -4.99 10.78 4.20
C LEU A 15 -5.07 9.56 5.15
N LEU A 16 -5.60 8.44 4.67
CA LEU A 16 -5.70 7.20 5.46
C LEU A 16 -4.32 6.70 5.90
N PHE A 17 -3.32 6.78 5.03
CA PHE A 17 -1.94 6.42 5.35
C PHE A 17 -1.40 7.26 6.52
N THR A 18 -1.61 8.57 6.47
CA THR A 18 -1.14 9.48 7.52
C THR A 18 -1.87 9.23 8.85
N ILE A 19 -3.19 9.02 8.79
CA ILE A 19 -3.98 8.69 9.97
C ILE A 19 -3.46 7.39 10.60
N ASN A 20 -3.23 6.36 9.78
CA ASN A 20 -2.67 5.08 10.23
C ASN A 20 -1.33 5.28 10.95
N MET A 21 -0.41 6.03 10.34
CA MET A 21 0.90 6.34 10.94
C MET A 21 0.79 7.12 12.26
N HIS A 22 -0.17 8.04 12.37
CA HIS A 22 -0.40 8.79 13.60
C HIS A 22 -0.95 7.91 14.74
N LEU A 23 -1.92 7.06 14.43
CA LEU A 23 -2.49 6.10 15.39
C LEU A 23 -1.40 5.16 15.92
N LEU A 24 -0.57 4.61 15.02
CA LEU A 24 0.55 3.73 15.37
C LEU A 24 1.56 4.38 16.33
N ALA A 25 1.72 5.71 16.24
CA ALA A 25 2.66 6.43 17.08
C ALA A 25 2.10 6.87 18.44
N GLN A 26 0.80 6.67 18.69
CA GLN A 26 0.14 7.04 19.94
C GLN A 26 -0.71 5.89 20.51
N PRO A 27 -0.09 4.74 20.83
CA PRO A 27 -0.84 3.54 21.20
C PRO A 27 -1.62 3.63 22.50
N THR A 28 -1.19 4.49 23.41
CA THR A 28 -1.87 4.76 24.68
C THR A 28 -3.13 5.61 24.51
N ILE A 29 -3.26 6.36 23.42
CA ILE A 29 -4.35 7.30 23.17
C ILE A 29 -5.45 6.66 22.30
N PHE A 30 -5.08 5.72 21.42
CA PHE A 30 -5.97 5.03 20.50
C PHE A 30 -5.92 3.49 20.62
N PRO A 31 -6.00 2.90 21.83
CA PRO A 31 -5.80 1.46 22.02
C PRO A 31 -6.90 0.62 21.34
N GLN A 32 -8.15 1.12 21.29
CA GLN A 32 -9.28 0.41 20.70
C GLN A 32 -9.25 0.47 19.17
N GLU A 33 -8.82 1.59 18.61
CA GLU A 33 -8.70 1.81 17.18
C GLU A 33 -7.52 0.99 16.64
N LEU A 34 -6.39 0.91 17.35
CA LEU A 34 -5.24 0.09 16.97
C LEU A 34 -5.51 -1.40 17.00
N ALA A 35 -6.27 -1.89 17.99
CA ALA A 35 -6.71 -3.28 18.03
C ALA A 35 -7.55 -3.64 16.78
N ARG A 36 -8.37 -2.70 16.29
CA ARG A 36 -9.26 -2.87 15.13
C ARG A 36 -8.60 -2.60 13.77
N MET A 37 -7.61 -1.72 13.71
CA MET A 37 -6.81 -1.47 12.49
C MET A 37 -6.14 -2.74 11.97
N SER A 38 -5.96 -3.74 12.83
CA SER A 38 -5.43 -5.06 12.46
C SER A 38 -6.39 -5.92 11.63
N ALA A 39 -7.66 -5.52 11.48
CA ALA A 39 -8.73 -6.21 10.74
C ALA A 39 -9.00 -5.60 9.35
N ASP A 40 -9.36 -4.32 9.27
CA ASP A 40 -9.94 -3.70 8.05
C ASP A 40 -9.20 -2.44 7.56
N GLY A 41 -8.03 -2.13 8.16
CA GLY A 41 -7.39 -0.82 8.01
C GLY A 41 -8.11 0.28 8.79
N VAL A 42 -7.77 1.54 8.53
CA VAL A 42 -8.43 2.69 9.17
C VAL A 42 -9.78 2.94 8.51
N LEU A 43 -10.87 2.85 9.26
CA LEU A 43 -12.22 3.19 8.79
C LEU A 43 -12.65 4.57 9.30
N LEU A 44 -13.07 5.42 8.36
CA LEU A 44 -13.57 6.76 8.62
C LEU A 44 -15.10 6.77 8.63
N ARG A 45 -15.68 7.55 9.54
CA ARG A 45 -17.08 7.96 9.50
C ARG A 45 -17.26 8.98 8.38
N ALA A 46 -17.72 8.51 7.23
CA ALA A 46 -17.87 9.30 6.03
C ALA A 46 -18.76 10.55 6.24
N GLU A 47 -19.83 10.43 7.04
CA GLU A 47 -20.71 11.56 7.34
C GLU A 47 -19.96 12.64 8.15
N ARG A 48 -19.20 12.23 9.17
CA ARG A 48 -18.44 13.15 10.03
C ARG A 48 -17.33 13.85 9.29
N LEU A 49 -16.61 13.14 8.41
CA LEU A 49 -15.62 13.76 7.55
C LEU A 49 -16.28 14.78 6.61
N THR A 50 -17.41 14.41 6.02
CA THR A 50 -18.14 15.31 5.10
C THR A 50 -18.65 16.56 5.82
N GLU A 51 -19.27 16.42 6.99
CA GLU A 51 -19.72 17.53 7.85
C GLU A 51 -18.58 18.48 8.21
N LEU A 52 -17.40 17.91 8.55
CA LEU A 52 -16.21 18.67 8.92
C LEU A 52 -15.69 19.49 7.73
N LEU A 53 -15.63 18.89 6.53
CA LEU A 53 -15.11 19.54 5.32
C LEU A 53 -16.10 20.54 4.71
N ASP A 54 -17.41 20.26 4.79
CA ASP A 54 -18.45 21.18 4.36
C ASP A 54 -18.45 22.46 5.21
N GLY A 55 -17.95 22.39 6.45
CA GLY A 55 -17.89 23.51 7.38
C GLY A 55 -19.22 23.78 8.09
N GLN A 56 -20.12 22.80 8.17
CA GLN A 56 -21.48 22.95 8.70
C GLN A 56 -21.57 23.37 10.18
N ARG A 57 -20.45 23.40 10.93
CA ARG A 57 -20.40 23.99 12.28
C ARG A 57 -20.30 25.53 12.29
N LEU A 58 -20.08 26.18 11.14
CA LEU A 58 -19.96 27.65 11.06
C LEU A 58 -21.27 28.29 10.58
N GLN A 59 -21.70 29.34 11.29
CA GLN A 59 -22.96 30.09 11.10
C GLN A 59 -23.08 30.85 9.75
N GLN A 60 -22.26 30.55 8.75
CA GLN A 60 -22.34 31.18 7.43
C GLN A 60 -22.91 30.20 6.39
N PRO A 61 -23.87 30.61 5.56
CA PRO A 61 -24.40 29.77 4.48
C PRO A 61 -23.29 29.54 3.44
N SER A 62 -22.67 28.37 3.46
CA SER A 62 -21.73 27.92 2.44
C SER A 62 -22.44 27.08 1.38
N LEU A 63 -22.20 27.37 0.11
CA LEU A 63 -22.73 26.59 -1.00
C LEU A 63 -21.64 25.62 -1.50
N VAL A 64 -21.82 24.33 -1.26
CA VAL A 64 -20.91 23.28 -1.74
C VAL A 64 -21.27 22.91 -3.18
N ILE A 65 -20.37 23.19 -4.12
CA ILE A 65 -20.60 22.94 -5.55
C ILE A 65 -20.14 21.55 -5.98
N CYS A 66 -19.03 21.06 -5.44
CA CYS A 66 -18.57 19.72 -5.74
C CYS A 66 -17.90 19.08 -4.53
N ARG A 67 -18.09 17.76 -4.45
CA ARG A 67 -17.33 16.85 -3.58
C ARG A 67 -16.66 15.85 -4.50
N SER A 68 -15.36 16.00 -4.71
CA SER A 68 -14.59 15.18 -5.64
C SER A 68 -13.37 14.62 -4.94
N GLY A 69 -12.93 13.44 -5.36
CA GLY A 69 -11.74 12.87 -4.76
C GLY A 69 -11.22 11.69 -5.54
N SER A 70 -10.14 11.12 -5.02
CA SER A 70 -9.50 9.97 -5.62
C SER A 70 -9.13 8.93 -4.57
N TYR A 71 -9.15 7.67 -4.97
CA TYR A 71 -8.82 6.53 -4.12
C TYR A 71 -8.18 5.39 -4.92
N PHE A 72 -7.39 4.55 -4.26
CA PHE A 72 -6.84 3.32 -4.80
C PHE A 72 -7.50 2.09 -4.15
N ASN A 73 -7.25 0.89 -4.68
CA ASN A 73 -7.91 -0.36 -4.25
C ASN A 73 -7.93 -0.58 -2.73
N GLY A 74 -6.85 -0.21 -2.03
CA GLY A 74 -6.74 -0.38 -0.58
C GLY A 74 -7.73 0.45 0.26
N SER A 75 -8.43 1.41 -0.36
CA SER A 75 -9.36 2.33 0.31
C SER A 75 -10.82 2.11 -0.11
N LEU A 76 -11.14 0.97 -0.75
CA LEU A 76 -12.43 0.72 -1.39
C LEU A 76 -13.62 0.87 -0.43
N GLU A 77 -13.50 0.38 0.80
CA GLU A 77 -14.59 0.44 1.79
C GLU A 77 -14.88 1.88 2.23
N ASN A 78 -13.85 2.65 2.59
CA ASN A 78 -13.97 4.08 2.87
C ASN A 78 -14.53 4.84 1.65
N ALA A 79 -14.09 4.48 0.44
CA ALA A 79 -14.57 5.11 -0.78
C ALA A 79 -16.07 4.86 -1.01
N ARG A 80 -16.55 3.64 -0.76
CA ARG A 80 -18.00 3.31 -0.84
C ARG A 80 -18.80 4.14 0.16
N SER A 81 -18.35 4.21 1.42
CA SER A 81 -19.03 5.00 2.46
C SER A 81 -19.08 6.49 2.11
N LEU A 82 -17.99 7.05 1.56
CA LEU A 82 -17.95 8.43 1.10
C LEU A 82 -18.83 8.68 -0.14
N GLN A 83 -18.92 7.72 -1.06
CA GLN A 83 -19.85 7.80 -2.18
C GLN A 83 -21.31 7.85 -1.69
N THR A 84 -21.66 7.07 -0.68
CA THR A 84 -22.98 7.15 -0.02
C THR A 84 -23.21 8.51 0.66
N ALA A 85 -22.15 9.13 1.19
CA ALA A 85 -22.17 10.49 1.72
C ALA A 85 -22.15 11.60 0.63
N GLY A 86 -22.28 11.24 -0.65
CA GLY A 86 -22.42 12.19 -1.76
C GLY A 86 -21.10 12.65 -2.40
N TRP A 87 -20.00 11.91 -2.23
CA TRP A 87 -18.73 12.18 -2.90
C TRP A 87 -18.63 11.51 -4.27
N ASN A 88 -18.13 12.25 -5.26
CA ASN A 88 -17.72 11.69 -6.54
C ASN A 88 -16.24 11.28 -6.49
N LEU A 89 -15.99 10.02 -6.14
CA LEU A 89 -14.64 9.47 -6.01
C LEU A 89 -14.21 8.70 -7.28
N LYS A 90 -13.06 9.07 -7.83
CA LYS A 90 -12.43 8.38 -8.95
C LYS A 90 -11.39 7.37 -8.49
N LYS A 91 -11.50 6.14 -9.00
CA LYS A 91 -10.51 5.09 -8.77
C LYS A 91 -9.23 5.39 -9.54
N LYS A 92 -8.09 5.40 -8.86
CA LYS A 92 -6.76 5.54 -9.44
C LYS A 92 -6.33 4.23 -10.09
N GLY A 93 -5.62 4.32 -11.22
CA GLY A 93 -4.95 3.17 -11.85
C GLY A 93 -3.71 2.69 -11.10
N ALA A 94 -3.09 3.58 -10.30
CA ALA A 94 -1.94 3.30 -9.45
C ALA A 94 -1.96 4.25 -8.23
N LEU A 95 -1.27 3.90 -7.14
CA LEU A 95 -1.25 4.71 -5.91
C LEU A 95 -0.77 6.16 -6.18
N ASP A 96 0.25 6.31 -7.02
CA ASP A 96 0.86 7.59 -7.39
C ASP A 96 0.23 8.25 -8.62
N HIS A 97 -0.92 7.76 -9.08
CA HIS A 97 -1.58 8.36 -10.23
C HIS A 97 -2.04 9.79 -9.91
N ARG A 98 -1.88 10.69 -10.88
CA ARG A 98 -2.25 12.11 -10.80
C ARG A 98 -3.75 12.39 -10.85
N SER A 99 -4.59 11.42 -10.49
CA SER A 99 -6.05 11.52 -10.69
C SER A 99 -6.68 12.65 -9.89
N LEU A 100 -6.12 13.01 -8.73
CA LEU A 100 -6.59 14.16 -7.96
C LEU A 100 -6.17 15.47 -8.60
N GLU A 101 -4.90 15.55 -9.00
CA GLU A 101 -4.33 16.72 -9.65
C GLU A 101 -5.07 17.02 -10.96
N ASP A 102 -5.36 16.00 -11.79
CA ASP A 102 -6.17 16.14 -13.00
C ASP A 102 -7.59 16.67 -12.70
N LEU A 103 -8.18 16.28 -11.57
CA LEU A 103 -9.49 16.78 -11.13
C LEU A 103 -9.42 18.25 -10.69
N MET A 104 -8.37 18.61 -9.96
CA MET A 104 -8.14 19.96 -9.47
C MET A 104 -7.81 20.92 -10.62
N GLU A 105 -6.90 20.53 -11.52
CA GLU A 105 -6.53 21.30 -12.71
C GLU A 105 -7.75 21.53 -13.59
N LYS A 106 -8.51 20.48 -13.91
CA LYS A 106 -9.74 20.60 -14.69
C LYS A 106 -10.79 21.50 -14.01
N ASN A 107 -10.93 21.45 -12.69
CA ASN A 107 -11.82 22.34 -11.97
C ASN A 107 -11.37 23.80 -12.07
N LEU A 108 -10.07 24.05 -11.89
CA LEU A 108 -9.50 25.39 -11.98
C LEU A 108 -9.64 25.97 -13.39
N GLU A 109 -9.45 25.16 -14.44
CA GLU A 109 -9.68 25.52 -15.85
C GLU A 109 -11.15 25.87 -16.13
N GLN A 110 -12.08 25.06 -15.63
CA GLN A 110 -13.51 25.25 -15.87
C GLN A 110 -14.11 26.45 -15.12
N VAL A 111 -13.61 26.73 -13.91
CA VAL A 111 -14.24 27.69 -13.00
C VAL A 111 -13.45 29.00 -12.91
N GLY A 112 -12.15 29.00 -13.26
CA GLY A 112 -11.31 30.19 -13.43
C GLY A 112 -10.99 30.99 -12.16
N ALA A 113 -10.14 32.01 -12.35
CA ALA A 113 -9.66 32.93 -11.30
C ALA A 113 -10.78 33.77 -10.66
N SER A 114 -10.66 34.08 -9.38
CA SER A 114 -11.68 34.78 -8.57
C SER A 114 -11.73 36.30 -8.80
N ARG A 115 -11.41 36.78 -10.01
CA ARG A 115 -11.12 38.22 -10.27
C ARG A 115 -12.30 39.07 -10.76
N GLN A 116 -13.52 38.57 -10.81
CA GLN A 116 -14.67 39.43 -11.16
C GLN A 116 -15.21 40.09 -9.88
N SER A 117 -15.13 41.42 -9.80
CA SER A 117 -15.52 42.30 -8.66
C SER A 117 -16.99 42.21 -8.18
N GLY A 118 -17.75 41.18 -8.58
CA GLY A 118 -19.11 40.90 -8.11
C GLY A 118 -19.41 39.42 -7.86
N GLY A 119 -18.43 38.52 -8.05
CA GLY A 119 -18.58 37.09 -7.84
C GLY A 119 -18.38 36.68 -6.38
N ALA A 120 -19.16 35.72 -5.91
CA ALA A 120 -19.03 35.19 -4.56
C ALA A 120 -17.62 34.59 -4.34
N PRO A 121 -17.02 34.77 -3.15
CA PRO A 121 -15.68 34.28 -2.86
C PRO A 121 -15.63 32.75 -2.97
N LYS A 122 -14.64 32.25 -3.71
CA LYS A 122 -14.42 30.82 -3.92
C LYS A 122 -13.39 30.28 -2.92
N LYS A 123 -13.71 29.13 -2.34
CA LYS A 123 -12.85 28.39 -1.42
C LYS A 123 -12.65 26.98 -1.92
N MET A 124 -11.39 26.59 -2.07
CA MET A 124 -10.98 25.22 -2.29
C MET A 124 -10.66 24.59 -0.94
N VAL A 125 -11.28 23.45 -0.66
CA VAL A 125 -11.08 22.67 0.56
C VAL A 125 -10.42 21.35 0.15
N LEU A 126 -9.26 21.03 0.71
CA LEU A 126 -8.54 19.80 0.42
C LEU A 126 -8.30 19.01 1.70
N ALA A 127 -8.78 17.77 1.74
CA ALA A 127 -8.37 16.79 2.74
C ALA A 127 -7.35 15.83 2.13
N THR A 128 -6.16 15.76 2.71
CA THR A 128 -5.08 14.89 2.23
C THR A 128 -4.10 14.55 3.35
N GLY A 129 -3.20 13.61 3.08
CA GLY A 129 -2.04 13.35 3.92
C GLY A 129 -0.90 14.29 3.57
N GLU A 130 0.26 13.70 3.32
CA GLU A 130 1.45 14.41 2.88
C GLU A 130 1.26 15.07 1.48
N LEU A 131 1.61 16.36 1.35
CA LEU A 131 1.36 17.16 0.14
C LEU A 131 2.36 16.86 -0.98
N ARG A 132 2.16 15.81 -1.78
CA ARG A 132 3.11 15.50 -2.87
C ARG A 132 3.38 16.72 -3.79
N PRO A 133 4.59 16.84 -4.40
CA PRO A 133 4.94 18.00 -5.24
C PRO A 133 3.89 18.37 -6.32
N PRO A 134 3.25 17.40 -7.01
CA PRO A 134 2.16 17.71 -7.94
C PRO A 134 0.95 18.38 -7.26
N THR A 135 0.51 17.83 -6.13
CA THR A 135 -0.62 18.38 -5.34
C THR A 135 -0.29 19.78 -4.81
N GLN A 136 0.94 20.00 -4.33
CA GLN A 136 1.42 21.32 -3.89
C GLN A 136 1.36 22.35 -5.03
N SER A 137 1.74 21.94 -6.25
CA SER A 137 1.71 22.80 -7.43
C SER A 137 0.27 23.21 -7.77
N CYS A 138 -0.69 22.29 -7.67
CA CYS A 138 -2.12 22.60 -7.82
C CYS A 138 -2.59 23.58 -6.73
N VAL A 139 -2.25 23.35 -5.45
CA VAL A 139 -2.61 24.26 -4.34
C VAL A 139 -2.10 25.68 -4.60
N GLN A 140 -0.85 25.82 -5.04
CA GLN A 140 -0.26 27.11 -5.41
C GLN A 140 -0.97 27.76 -6.59
N ALA A 141 -1.42 26.98 -7.59
CA ALA A 141 -2.19 27.49 -8.72
C ALA A 141 -3.56 28.06 -8.29
N TYR A 142 -4.25 27.43 -7.33
CA TYR A 142 -5.48 27.98 -6.75
C TYR A 142 -5.23 29.29 -6.00
N LEU A 143 -4.18 29.35 -5.18
CA LEU A 143 -3.77 30.57 -4.46
C LEU A 143 -3.37 31.70 -5.41
N GLY A 144 -2.63 31.38 -6.48
CA GLY A 144 -2.26 32.30 -7.56
C GLY A 144 -3.47 32.83 -8.34
N SER A 145 -4.52 32.00 -8.46
CA SER A 145 -5.79 32.35 -9.08
C SER A 145 -6.73 33.17 -8.17
N GLY A 146 -6.29 33.51 -6.96
CA GLY A 146 -7.04 34.36 -6.03
C GLY A 146 -8.06 33.63 -5.15
N TRP A 147 -8.04 32.30 -5.11
CA TRP A 147 -8.96 31.51 -4.29
C TRP A 147 -8.50 31.48 -2.82
N HIS A 148 -9.44 31.25 -1.91
CA HIS A 148 -9.10 30.82 -0.55
C HIS A 148 -8.86 29.31 -0.56
N VAL A 149 -7.84 28.85 0.15
CA VAL A 149 -7.51 27.44 0.28
C VAL A 149 -7.55 27.05 1.76
N LYS A 150 -8.29 25.99 2.05
CA LYS A 150 -8.37 25.39 3.37
C LYS A 150 -7.92 23.93 3.29
N LEU A 151 -6.88 23.58 4.03
CA LEU A 151 -6.29 22.25 3.99
C LEU A 151 -6.53 21.51 5.30
N PHE A 152 -6.99 20.27 5.21
CA PHE A 152 -7.21 19.37 6.33
C PHE A 152 -6.18 18.24 6.26
N CYS A 153 -5.29 18.16 7.26
CA CYS A 153 -4.26 17.13 7.38
C CYS A 153 -3.92 16.88 8.85
N LEU A 154 -3.02 15.96 9.16
CA LEU A 154 -2.52 15.79 10.53
C LEU A 154 -1.33 16.71 10.79
N GLN A 155 -1.08 17.09 12.04
CA GLN A 155 0.00 18.01 12.45
C GLN A 155 1.39 17.47 12.12
N ARG A 156 1.52 16.15 12.04
CA ARG A 156 2.75 15.48 11.64
C ARG A 156 3.06 15.63 10.15
N CYS A 157 2.11 16.10 9.34
CA CYS A 157 2.36 16.46 7.96
C CYS A 157 2.99 17.85 7.87
N TRP A 158 4.24 17.90 7.42
CA TRP A 158 4.85 19.06 6.74
C TRP A 158 4.61 20.43 7.39
N SER A 159 4.94 20.57 8.68
CA SER A 159 4.81 21.85 9.38
C SER A 159 5.52 22.98 8.63
N GLN A 160 6.76 22.76 8.18
CA GLN A 160 7.56 23.81 7.51
C GLN A 160 6.96 24.31 6.19
N THR A 161 6.56 23.41 5.27
CA THR A 161 5.98 23.78 3.97
C THR A 161 4.63 24.48 4.13
N LEU A 162 3.81 24.02 5.08
CA LEU A 162 2.51 24.63 5.37
C LEU A 162 2.67 26.01 6.03
N ASP A 163 3.65 26.17 6.91
CA ASP A 163 4.00 27.45 7.54
C ASP A 163 4.52 28.46 6.51
N GLU A 164 5.30 28.01 5.53
CA GLU A 164 5.74 28.82 4.40
C GLU A 164 4.57 29.27 3.51
N LEU A 165 3.65 28.36 3.16
CA LEU A 165 2.44 28.70 2.40
C LEU A 165 1.54 29.69 3.15
N GLY A 166 1.37 29.51 4.46
CA GLY A 166 0.61 30.43 5.32
C GLY A 166 1.23 31.83 5.37
N ARG A 167 2.57 31.92 5.45
CA ARG A 167 3.30 33.20 5.41
C ARG A 167 3.20 33.89 4.05
N MET A 168 3.25 33.14 2.95
CA MET A 168 3.17 33.70 1.60
C MET A 168 1.75 34.17 1.23
N HIS A 169 0.71 33.57 1.82
CA HIS A 169 -0.69 33.87 1.47
C HIS A 169 -1.56 34.16 2.71
N PRO A 170 -1.25 35.21 3.49
CA PRO A 170 -1.97 35.53 4.71
C PRO A 170 -3.46 35.81 4.42
N GLY A 171 -4.34 35.23 5.22
CA GLY A 171 -5.79 35.36 5.08
C GLY A 171 -6.43 34.58 3.93
N ARG A 172 -5.65 33.96 3.04
CA ARG A 172 -6.14 33.11 1.93
C ARG A 172 -5.77 31.64 2.06
N PHE A 173 -4.82 31.30 2.93
CA PHE A 173 -4.46 29.93 3.23
C PHE A 173 -4.73 29.62 4.71
N GLU A 174 -5.46 28.53 4.97
CA GLU A 174 -5.80 28.04 6.30
C GLU A 174 -5.49 26.54 6.38
N VAL A 175 -4.88 26.09 7.48
CA VAL A 175 -4.67 24.67 7.78
C VAL A 175 -5.48 24.29 9.01
N VAL A 176 -6.19 23.18 8.93
CA VAL A 176 -6.91 22.57 10.04
C VAL A 176 -6.31 21.20 10.31
N TYR A 177 -5.77 21.05 11.52
CA TYR A 177 -5.18 19.81 11.97
C TYR A 177 -6.26 18.84 12.45
N LEU A 178 -6.32 17.68 11.80
CA LEU A 178 -7.31 16.63 12.06
C LEU A 178 -7.08 15.92 13.39
N ASP A 179 -5.91 16.06 14.00
CA ASP A 179 -5.52 15.42 15.27
C ASP A 179 -6.60 15.58 16.36
N GLN A 180 -7.19 16.77 16.44
CA GLN A 180 -8.23 17.11 17.42
C GLN A 180 -9.60 16.47 17.10
N HIS A 181 -9.82 16.09 15.85
CA HIS A 181 -11.07 15.53 15.33
C HIS A 181 -11.00 14.01 15.12
N LEU A 182 -9.81 13.41 15.19
CA LEU A 182 -9.59 12.00 14.86
C LEU A 182 -10.54 11.04 15.59
N ARG A 183 -10.76 11.21 16.90
CA ARG A 183 -11.68 10.33 17.66
C ARG A 183 -13.11 10.36 17.13
N GLU A 184 -13.58 11.52 16.68
CA GLU A 184 -14.93 11.67 16.12
C GLU A 184 -15.02 11.12 14.69
N LEU A 185 -13.91 11.20 13.94
CA LEU A 185 -13.78 10.77 12.56
C LEU A 185 -13.59 9.25 12.41
N LEU A 186 -13.05 8.58 13.42
CA LEU A 186 -12.83 7.13 13.39
C LEU A 186 -14.13 6.37 13.67
N ALA A 187 -14.40 5.34 12.88
CA ALA A 187 -15.57 4.49 13.09
C ALA A 187 -15.36 3.57 14.30
N THR A 188 -16.05 3.84 15.42
CA THR A 188 -16.29 2.82 16.46
C THR A 188 -17.55 2.05 16.06
N SER A 189 -17.47 0.76 15.78
CA SER A 189 -18.67 -0.03 15.48
C SER A 189 -19.68 0.06 16.64
N PRO A 190 -20.98 0.28 16.38
CA PRO A 190 -22.02 -0.02 17.36
C PRO A 190 -22.00 -1.52 17.67
N GLY A 191 -22.35 -1.90 18.91
CA GLY A 191 -22.71 -3.28 19.23
C GLY A 191 -23.79 -3.83 18.29
N PRO A 192 -24.09 -5.14 18.37
CA PRO A 192 -24.93 -5.82 17.37
C PRO A 192 -26.25 -5.06 17.19
N PRO A 193 -26.63 -4.67 15.96
CA PRO A 193 -27.88 -3.97 15.75
C PRO A 193 -29.02 -4.95 15.97
N SER A 194 -29.76 -4.71 17.04
CA SER A 194 -31.14 -5.16 17.17
C SER A 194 -31.93 -4.72 15.93
N SER A 195 -32.33 -5.71 15.14
CA SER A 195 -33.60 -5.76 14.42
C SER A 195 -34.03 -4.51 13.64
N PHE A 196 -33.41 -4.24 12.48
CA PHE A 196 -34.17 -3.63 11.39
C PHE A 196 -33.85 -4.28 10.03
N ARG A 197 -34.92 -4.85 9.48
CA ARG A 197 -35.13 -5.50 8.20
C ARG A 197 -34.56 -4.67 7.04
N HIS A 198 -33.64 -5.23 6.26
CA HIS A 198 -33.58 -5.03 4.82
C HIS A 198 -33.08 -6.32 4.16
N GLN A 199 -34.03 -7.06 3.58
CA GLN A 199 -33.76 -8.15 2.67
C GLN A 199 -33.19 -7.57 1.35
N ASN A 200 -32.23 -8.29 0.76
CA ASN A 200 -31.73 -8.21 -0.63
C ASN A 200 -30.27 -7.76 -0.88
N SER A 201 -29.38 -7.63 0.13
CA SER A 201 -27.95 -7.31 -0.11
C SER A 201 -26.95 -8.44 0.12
N SER A 202 -27.41 -9.61 0.60
CA SER A 202 -26.53 -10.70 1.05
C SER A 202 -26.11 -11.66 -0.07
N GLU A 203 -26.95 -11.83 -1.10
CA GLU A 203 -26.68 -12.77 -2.20
C GLU A 203 -25.57 -12.25 -3.14
N VAL A 204 -25.60 -10.96 -3.50
CA VAL A 204 -24.60 -10.34 -4.40
C VAL A 204 -23.19 -10.32 -3.77
N ARG A 205 -23.07 -10.16 -2.45
CA ARG A 205 -21.77 -10.18 -1.74
C ARG A 205 -21.17 -11.57 -1.63
N SER A 206 -21.99 -12.62 -1.55
CA SER A 206 -21.50 -14.00 -1.56
C SER A 206 -20.95 -14.34 -2.94
N GLU A 207 -21.67 -13.99 -4.00
CA GLU A 207 -21.29 -14.30 -5.38
C GLU A 207 -20.00 -13.60 -5.82
N GLU A 208 -19.81 -12.30 -5.49
CA GLU A 208 -18.57 -11.58 -5.79
C GLU A 208 -17.35 -12.17 -5.05
N ASN A 209 -17.50 -12.50 -3.76
CA ASN A 209 -16.42 -13.10 -2.97
C ASN A 209 -16.08 -14.52 -3.44
N ASP A 210 -17.09 -15.31 -3.82
CA ASP A 210 -16.90 -16.65 -4.36
C ASP A 210 -16.17 -16.62 -5.70
N GLN A 211 -16.47 -15.63 -6.53
CA GLN A 211 -15.80 -15.43 -7.81
C GLN A 211 -14.33 -15.01 -7.65
N VAL A 212 -14.01 -14.09 -6.74
CA VAL A 212 -12.63 -13.71 -6.43
C VAL A 212 -11.83 -14.89 -5.86
N CYS A 213 -12.43 -15.63 -4.91
CA CYS A 213 -11.80 -16.84 -4.36
C CYS A 213 -11.52 -17.90 -5.43
N LYS A 214 -12.46 -18.08 -6.38
CA LYS A 214 -12.29 -19.02 -7.49
C LYS A 214 -11.15 -18.58 -8.41
N GLN A 215 -11.09 -17.30 -8.76
CA GLN A 215 -10.02 -16.75 -9.59
C GLN A 215 -8.63 -16.90 -8.96
N GLU A 216 -8.49 -16.61 -7.66
CA GLU A 216 -7.22 -16.81 -6.92
C GLU A 216 -6.78 -18.28 -6.95
N ARG A 217 -7.69 -19.22 -6.62
CA ARG A 217 -7.40 -20.66 -6.65
C ARG A 217 -7.03 -21.14 -8.04
N ASP A 218 -7.77 -20.74 -9.06
CA ASP A 218 -7.53 -21.17 -10.43
C ASP A 218 -6.19 -20.63 -10.93
N ALA A 219 -5.83 -19.38 -10.59
CA ALA A 219 -4.51 -18.82 -10.92
C ALA A 219 -3.38 -19.59 -10.23
N ALA A 220 -3.49 -19.82 -8.91
CA ALA A 220 -2.49 -20.57 -8.16
C ALA A 220 -2.34 -22.02 -8.69
N LYS A 221 -3.45 -22.71 -8.96
CA LYS A 221 -3.44 -24.06 -9.56
C LYS A 221 -2.79 -24.08 -10.93
N ARG A 222 -3.15 -23.13 -11.82
CA ARG A 222 -2.51 -23.03 -13.14
C ARG A 222 -1.00 -22.88 -13.02
N ARG A 223 -0.52 -22.01 -12.12
CA ARG A 223 0.91 -21.79 -11.88
C ARG A 223 1.59 -23.03 -11.32
N GLN A 224 0.96 -23.70 -10.36
CA GLN A 224 1.47 -24.98 -9.83
C GLN A 224 1.60 -26.03 -10.92
N SER A 225 0.55 -26.22 -11.75
CA SER A 225 0.58 -27.17 -12.85
C SER A 225 1.68 -26.85 -13.86
N ARG A 226 1.90 -25.57 -14.18
CA ARG A 226 3.01 -25.15 -15.05
C ARG A 226 4.36 -25.49 -14.44
N LEU A 227 4.59 -25.16 -13.17
CA LEU A 227 5.84 -25.45 -12.48
C LEU A 227 6.12 -26.96 -12.44
N ALA A 228 5.10 -27.79 -12.21
CA ALA A 228 5.23 -29.24 -12.20
C ALA A 228 5.67 -29.84 -13.55
N THR A 229 5.44 -29.13 -14.67
CA THR A 229 5.88 -29.58 -16.00
C THR A 229 7.30 -29.13 -16.36
N LEU A 230 7.90 -28.22 -15.57
CA LEU A 230 9.23 -27.68 -15.86
C LEU A 230 10.34 -28.58 -15.29
N PRO A 231 11.51 -28.63 -15.94
CA PRO A 231 12.66 -29.36 -15.42
C PRO A 231 13.08 -28.79 -14.06
N ASN A 232 13.13 -29.63 -13.04
CA ASN A 232 13.67 -29.29 -11.72
C ASN A 232 15.08 -29.86 -11.55
N VAL A 233 16.02 -29.36 -12.36
CA VAL A 233 17.44 -29.81 -12.39
C VAL A 233 18.33 -28.88 -11.56
N TYR A 234 17.76 -28.17 -10.60
CA TYR A 234 18.48 -27.18 -9.80
C TYR A 234 19.24 -27.85 -8.66
N SER A 235 20.58 -27.78 -8.67
CA SER A 235 21.43 -28.21 -7.54
C SER A 235 21.69 -27.06 -6.57
N MET A 236 21.60 -27.30 -5.26
CA MET A 236 21.87 -26.33 -4.18
C MET A 236 23.33 -26.31 -3.70
N GLU A 237 24.26 -27.00 -4.39
CA GLU A 237 25.65 -27.17 -3.95
C GLU A 237 26.35 -25.85 -3.53
N ASN A 238 27.28 -25.94 -2.56
CA ASN A 238 28.07 -24.90 -1.87
C ASN A 238 28.25 -23.56 -2.62
N ARG A 239 27.17 -22.77 -2.73
CA ARG A 239 27.15 -21.47 -3.40
C ARG A 239 27.07 -20.34 -2.39
N GLU A 240 27.70 -19.22 -2.72
CA GLU A 240 27.52 -18.00 -1.96
C GLU A 240 26.11 -17.45 -2.22
N ARG A 241 25.33 -17.27 -1.15
CA ARG A 241 23.92 -16.84 -1.24
C ARG A 241 23.80 -15.34 -0.97
N TYR A 242 23.10 -14.67 -1.87
CA TYR A 242 22.74 -13.26 -1.75
C TYR A 242 21.22 -13.19 -1.69
N VAL A 243 20.70 -12.99 -0.49
CA VAL A 243 19.28 -13.15 -0.18
C VAL A 243 18.61 -11.79 -0.12
N PHE A 244 17.54 -11.62 -0.89
CA PHE A 244 16.76 -10.40 -0.97
C PHE A 244 15.28 -10.71 -0.72
N LEU A 245 14.68 -9.97 0.20
CA LEU A 245 13.27 -10.11 0.60
C LEU A 245 12.53 -8.81 0.30
N ASN A 246 11.44 -8.90 -0.46
CA ASN A 246 10.45 -7.84 -0.53
C ASN A 246 9.36 -8.16 0.51
N LEU A 247 9.50 -7.59 1.71
CA LEU A 247 8.63 -7.90 2.84
C LEU A 247 7.18 -7.53 2.55
N ASP A 248 6.94 -6.36 1.94
CA ASP A 248 5.59 -5.90 1.62
C ASP A 248 4.87 -6.85 0.66
N ASN A 249 5.63 -7.45 -0.25
CA ASN A 249 5.08 -8.37 -1.20
C ASN A 249 4.77 -9.74 -0.55
N ILE A 250 5.71 -10.32 0.18
CA ILE A 250 5.49 -11.61 0.85
C ILE A 250 4.42 -11.51 1.93
N ALA A 251 4.49 -10.51 2.80
CA ALA A 251 3.52 -10.32 3.86
C ALA A 251 2.18 -9.83 3.31
N GLY A 252 2.19 -8.90 2.34
CA GLY A 252 0.97 -8.33 1.77
C GLY A 252 0.04 -9.38 1.17
N VAL A 253 0.58 -10.39 0.49
CA VAL A 253 -0.21 -11.45 -0.13
C VAL A 253 -0.95 -12.31 0.89
N LEU A 254 -0.34 -12.56 2.06
CA LEU A 254 -1.01 -13.25 3.16
C LEU A 254 -2.21 -12.46 3.68
N PHE A 255 -2.10 -11.12 3.72
CA PHE A 255 -3.18 -10.26 4.18
C PHE A 255 -4.27 -10.02 3.13
N THR A 256 -3.93 -9.99 1.84
CA THR A 256 -4.88 -9.64 0.78
C THR A 256 -5.53 -10.84 0.10
N SER A 257 -4.99 -12.06 0.28
CA SER A 257 -5.58 -13.26 -0.33
C SER A 257 -6.84 -13.70 0.40
N HIS A 258 -7.85 -14.08 -0.37
CA HIS A 258 -9.12 -14.60 0.15
C HIS A 258 -9.07 -16.10 0.43
N THR A 259 -8.00 -16.78 0.01
CA THR A 259 -7.92 -18.25 0.06
C THR A 259 -6.69 -18.78 0.76
N LEU A 260 -5.60 -18.01 0.85
CA LEU A 260 -4.33 -18.49 1.38
C LEU A 260 -4.40 -18.84 2.88
N TYR A 261 -5.04 -17.99 3.70
CA TYR A 261 -5.19 -18.21 5.14
C TYR A 261 -6.00 -19.47 5.48
N ARG A 262 -6.92 -19.89 4.61
CA ARG A 262 -7.77 -21.07 4.83
C ARG A 262 -6.99 -22.38 4.85
N ARG A 263 -5.70 -22.34 4.49
CA ARG A 263 -4.79 -23.48 4.55
C ARG A 263 -4.13 -23.63 5.92
N ILE A 264 -4.43 -22.74 6.87
CA ILE A 264 -3.87 -22.73 8.21
C ILE A 264 -4.98 -23.10 9.19
N ASP A 265 -4.74 -24.16 9.96
CA ASP A 265 -5.72 -24.64 10.92
C ASP A 265 -6.02 -23.57 11.98
N GLY A 266 -7.32 -23.34 12.21
CA GLY A 266 -7.79 -22.33 13.18
C GLY A 266 -7.86 -20.90 12.63
N ALA A 267 -7.46 -20.64 11.39
CA ALA A 267 -7.61 -19.33 10.77
C ALA A 267 -9.01 -19.17 10.12
N GLY A 268 -9.82 -18.24 10.65
CA GLY A 268 -11.11 -17.87 10.07
C GLY A 268 -10.99 -16.76 9.02
N SER A 269 -9.87 -16.05 9.01
CA SER A 269 -9.63 -14.87 8.19
C SER A 269 -8.13 -14.63 7.93
N PRO A 270 -7.74 -13.83 6.92
CA PRO A 270 -6.34 -13.44 6.68
C PRO A 270 -5.69 -12.74 7.88
N GLN A 271 -6.50 -12.17 8.78
CA GLN A 271 -6.01 -11.45 9.93
C GLN A 271 -5.69 -12.36 11.10
N ASP A 272 -6.12 -13.63 11.07
CA ASP A 272 -5.83 -14.61 12.11
C ASP A 272 -4.42 -15.19 12.00
N VAL A 273 -3.67 -14.83 10.96
CA VAL A 273 -2.37 -15.45 10.65
C VAL A 273 -1.23 -14.45 10.68
N ARG A 274 -0.02 -14.96 10.94
CA ARG A 274 1.22 -14.20 11.04
C ARG A 274 2.37 -14.97 10.38
N LEU A 275 3.26 -14.24 9.73
CA LEU A 275 4.45 -14.80 9.12
C LEU A 275 5.50 -15.07 10.20
N ASP A 276 6.00 -16.30 10.28
CA ASP A 276 7.13 -16.64 11.13
C ASP A 276 8.42 -16.17 10.45
N PHE A 277 8.97 -15.05 10.91
CA PHE A 277 10.22 -14.51 10.36
C PHE A 277 11.44 -15.39 10.62
N ARG A 278 11.44 -16.19 11.69
CA ARG A 278 12.54 -17.13 11.97
C ARG A 278 12.49 -18.29 10.98
N ALA A 279 11.34 -18.92 10.83
CA ALA A 279 11.15 -20.00 9.86
C ALA A 279 11.40 -19.52 8.43
N LEU A 280 10.91 -18.32 8.08
CA LEU A 280 11.19 -17.71 6.76
C LEU A 280 12.68 -17.45 6.55
N THR A 281 13.38 -16.92 7.56
CA THR A 281 14.82 -16.67 7.46
C THR A 281 15.57 -17.98 7.26
N GLN A 282 15.27 -19.02 8.05
CA GLN A 282 15.87 -20.35 7.91
C GLN A 282 15.59 -20.94 6.52
N HIS A 283 14.36 -20.81 6.02
CA HIS A 283 13.97 -21.30 4.71
C HIS A 283 14.73 -20.62 3.56
N LEU A 284 14.92 -19.29 3.61
CA LEU A 284 15.58 -18.52 2.54
C LEU A 284 17.11 -18.59 2.61
N CYS A 285 17.66 -18.50 3.81
CA CYS A 285 19.10 -18.48 4.07
C CYS A 285 19.71 -19.89 4.13
N GLY A 286 18.89 -20.92 4.35
CA GLY A 286 19.30 -22.31 4.54
C GLY A 286 19.62 -22.64 6.01
N GLU A 287 19.52 -23.92 6.36
CA GLU A 287 20.02 -24.48 7.61
C GLU A 287 21.55 -24.61 7.47
N SER A 288 22.31 -23.81 8.22
CA SER A 288 23.78 -23.71 8.12
C SER A 288 24.45 -25.08 8.06
N GLU A 289 25.23 -25.42 7.02
CA GLU A 289 26.70 -25.28 7.01
C GLU A 289 27.32 -25.25 5.58
N SER A 290 26.50 -25.34 4.52
CA SER A 290 26.99 -25.57 3.15
C SER A 290 27.07 -24.30 2.27
N ALA A 291 26.27 -23.26 2.55
CA ALA A 291 26.24 -22.02 1.76
C ALA A 291 26.48 -20.79 2.65
N ALA A 292 27.64 -20.14 2.51
CA ALA A 292 27.93 -18.90 3.23
C ALA A 292 27.04 -17.78 2.69
N VAL A 293 25.95 -17.45 3.39
CA VAL A 293 25.12 -16.29 3.11
C VAL A 293 25.99 -15.04 3.20
N LYS A 294 26.21 -14.37 2.06
CA LYS A 294 27.05 -13.16 1.98
C LYS A 294 26.29 -11.90 2.33
N CYS A 295 25.01 -11.87 1.97
CA CYS A 295 24.12 -10.82 2.39
C CYS A 295 22.68 -11.32 2.52
N GLN A 296 21.94 -10.70 3.43
CA GLN A 296 20.50 -10.85 3.57
C GLN A 296 19.92 -9.45 3.75
N VAL A 297 19.12 -9.03 2.77
CA VAL A 297 18.59 -7.68 2.65
C VAL A 297 17.07 -7.74 2.55
N ALA A 298 16.37 -7.01 3.41
CA ALA A 298 14.92 -6.90 3.36
C ALA A 298 14.50 -5.47 3.06
N ALA A 299 13.76 -5.27 1.97
CA ALA A 299 13.11 -4.01 1.67
C ALA A 299 11.67 -4.02 2.17
N TYR A 300 11.24 -2.89 2.73
CA TYR A 300 9.88 -2.67 3.19
C TYR A 300 9.49 -1.20 3.02
N CYS A 301 8.21 -0.94 2.81
CA CYS A 301 7.63 0.39 2.62
C CYS A 301 6.26 0.50 3.31
N LYS A 302 5.39 -0.49 3.11
CA LYS A 302 4.04 -0.55 3.70
C LYS A 302 3.99 -1.28 5.04
N SER A 303 4.86 -2.28 5.22
CA SER A 303 4.93 -3.09 6.43
C SER A 303 5.36 -2.22 7.61
N SER A 304 4.77 -2.47 8.78
CA SER A 304 5.13 -1.74 10.00
C SER A 304 6.64 -1.80 10.26
N PRO A 305 7.32 -0.68 10.55
CA PRO A 305 8.72 -0.69 10.94
C PRO A 305 9.00 -1.58 12.16
N TYR A 306 8.00 -1.77 13.04
CA TYR A 306 8.11 -2.69 14.17
C TYR A 306 8.25 -4.15 13.70
N LEU A 307 7.44 -4.57 12.73
CA LEU A 307 7.54 -5.91 12.14
C LEU A 307 8.85 -6.07 11.36
N ALA A 308 9.23 -5.07 10.58
CA ALA A 308 10.50 -5.11 9.84
C ALA A 308 11.72 -5.22 10.76
N ARG A 309 11.71 -4.56 11.94
CA ARG A 309 12.79 -4.67 12.94
C ARG A 309 12.99 -6.09 13.46
N ALA A 310 11.96 -6.94 13.48
CA ALA A 310 12.13 -8.33 13.88
C ALA A 310 13.11 -9.08 12.95
N LEU A 311 13.16 -8.72 11.67
CA LEU A 311 14.15 -9.26 10.73
C LEU A 311 15.57 -8.77 11.02
N ALA A 312 15.75 -7.54 11.52
CA ALA A 312 17.08 -7.06 11.92
C ALA A 312 17.66 -7.92 13.06
N GLY A 313 16.82 -8.35 14.00
CA GLY A 313 17.20 -9.31 15.06
C GLY A 313 17.61 -10.70 14.53
N LEU A 314 17.26 -11.01 13.28
CA LEU A 314 17.63 -12.25 12.57
C LEU A 314 18.77 -12.03 11.56
N GLY A 315 19.49 -10.90 11.66
CA GLY A 315 20.67 -10.59 10.84
C GLY A 315 20.37 -9.90 9.51
N TRP A 316 19.12 -9.52 9.23
CA TRP A 316 18.77 -8.83 7.98
C TRP A 316 19.18 -7.36 8.00
N THR A 317 19.79 -6.92 6.90
CA THR A 317 19.95 -5.50 6.60
C THR A 317 18.63 -4.96 6.08
N LEU A 318 18.10 -3.92 6.72
CA LEU A 318 16.81 -3.34 6.36
C LEU A 318 16.98 -2.14 5.44
N ILE A 319 16.33 -2.17 4.28
CA ILE A 319 16.19 -1.02 3.38
C ILE A 319 14.83 -0.39 3.64
N ALA A 320 14.84 0.76 4.30
CA ALA A 320 13.68 1.62 4.50
C ALA A 320 13.37 2.40 3.21
N PRO A 321 12.14 2.94 3.03
CA PRO A 321 11.81 3.68 1.84
C PRO A 321 12.63 4.98 1.77
N MET A 322 13.60 5.05 0.86
CA MET A 322 14.07 6.33 0.36
C MET A 322 12.95 6.89 -0.52
N THR A 323 12.24 7.89 0.02
CA THR A 323 11.07 8.57 -0.57
C THR A 323 9.78 7.72 -0.71
N PRO A 324 8.59 8.26 -0.35
CA PRO A 324 7.31 7.61 -0.63
C PRO A 324 7.12 7.43 -2.14
N GLY A 325 6.76 6.21 -2.58
CA GLY A 325 6.49 5.89 -4.01
C GLY A 325 7.55 5.04 -4.73
N SER A 326 8.60 4.59 -4.02
CA SER A 326 9.78 3.97 -4.63
C SER A 326 10.26 2.68 -3.91
N SER A 327 9.34 1.80 -3.49
CA SER A 327 9.69 0.55 -2.79
C SER A 327 10.66 -0.33 -3.56
N ASP A 328 10.52 -0.38 -4.89
CA ASP A 328 11.28 -1.31 -5.72
C ASP A 328 12.68 -0.77 -6.04
N ASN A 329 12.89 0.55 -6.11
CA ASN A 329 14.20 1.10 -6.47
C ASN A 329 15.26 0.86 -5.40
N GLY A 330 14.89 0.84 -4.11
CA GLY A 330 15.86 0.56 -3.03
C GLY A 330 16.42 -0.85 -3.13
N LEU A 331 15.54 -1.84 -3.31
CA LEU A 331 15.96 -3.24 -3.49
C LEU A 331 16.73 -3.42 -4.80
N HIS A 332 16.28 -2.78 -5.90
CA HIS A 332 16.98 -2.82 -7.18
C HIS A 332 18.40 -2.25 -7.10
N VAL A 333 18.58 -1.09 -6.47
CA VAL A 333 19.89 -0.45 -6.32
C VAL A 333 20.83 -1.35 -5.52
N GLU A 334 20.35 -1.93 -4.42
CA GLU A 334 21.17 -2.85 -3.62
C GLU A 334 21.52 -4.13 -4.40
N MET A 335 20.57 -4.73 -5.11
CA MET A 335 20.83 -5.88 -5.97
C MET A 335 21.90 -5.56 -7.02
N MET A 336 21.77 -4.43 -7.71
CA MET A 336 22.75 -4.00 -8.71
C MET A 336 24.11 -3.70 -8.08
N SER A 337 24.17 -3.13 -6.88
CA SER A 337 25.42 -2.94 -6.13
C SER A 337 26.10 -4.29 -5.84
N LYS A 338 25.35 -5.27 -5.33
CA LYS A 338 25.91 -6.61 -5.05
C LYS A 338 26.32 -7.37 -6.31
N LEU A 339 25.64 -7.14 -7.43
CA LEU A 339 26.04 -7.68 -8.71
C LEU A 339 27.41 -7.13 -9.14
N VAL A 340 27.67 -5.83 -8.95
CA VAL A 340 28.97 -5.21 -9.25
C VAL A 340 30.05 -5.72 -8.30
N ASP A 341 29.78 -5.76 -6.99
CA ASP A 341 30.73 -6.23 -5.97
C ASP A 341 31.08 -7.71 -6.16
N GLY A 342 30.09 -8.53 -6.55
CA GLY A 342 30.24 -9.97 -6.72
C GLY A 342 30.82 -10.41 -8.07
N ALA A 343 31.07 -9.51 -9.03
CA ALA A 343 31.53 -9.88 -10.36
C ALA A 343 32.95 -10.51 -10.39
N TYR A 344 33.74 -10.37 -9.31
CA TYR A 344 35.17 -10.69 -9.29
C TYR A 344 35.59 -11.92 -8.47
N THR A 345 34.66 -12.68 -7.88
CA THR A 345 35.02 -13.84 -7.05
C THR A 345 34.85 -15.17 -7.80
N ALA A 346 35.76 -16.13 -7.55
CA ALA A 346 35.79 -17.46 -8.19
C ALA A 346 34.68 -18.42 -7.69
N SER A 347 33.98 -18.07 -6.63
CA SER A 347 32.85 -18.82 -6.06
C SER A 347 31.62 -18.78 -6.96
N GLU A 348 30.92 -19.92 -7.06
CA GLU A 348 29.57 -19.93 -7.62
C GLU A 348 28.61 -19.16 -6.71
N LYS A 349 27.66 -18.44 -7.31
CA LYS A 349 26.76 -17.53 -6.59
C LYS A 349 25.31 -17.83 -6.88
N THR A 350 24.47 -17.58 -5.89
CA THR A 350 23.02 -17.68 -5.99
C THR A 350 22.37 -16.40 -5.51
N LEU A 351 21.57 -15.80 -6.38
CA LEU A 351 20.62 -14.77 -6.02
C LEU A 351 19.35 -15.45 -5.52
N VAL A 352 18.95 -15.17 -4.29
CA VAL A 352 17.71 -15.69 -3.69
C VAL A 352 16.74 -14.52 -3.56
N LEU A 353 15.58 -14.61 -4.21
CA LEU A 353 14.55 -13.57 -4.23
C LEU A 353 13.29 -14.09 -3.56
N ALA A 354 12.91 -13.50 -2.42
CA ALA A 354 11.62 -13.74 -1.79
C ALA A 354 10.63 -12.62 -2.18
N MET A 355 9.89 -12.85 -3.26
CA MET A 355 8.91 -11.94 -3.83
C MET A 355 8.03 -12.60 -4.90
N GLY A 356 6.75 -12.26 -4.92
CA GLY A 356 5.79 -12.47 -6.01
C GLY A 356 5.35 -11.12 -6.59
N ASP A 357 6.06 -10.62 -7.59
CA ASP A 357 5.80 -9.40 -8.36
C ASP A 357 4.43 -9.32 -9.08
N GLY A 358 3.50 -10.25 -8.83
CA GLY A 358 2.15 -10.34 -9.39
C GLY A 358 1.03 -9.75 -8.52
N GLY A 359 1.35 -8.86 -7.57
CA GLY A 359 0.35 -8.15 -6.77
C GLY A 359 -0.49 -7.15 -7.59
N LEU A 360 -1.62 -7.62 -8.13
CA LEU A 360 -2.76 -6.84 -8.62
C LEU A 360 -2.44 -5.68 -9.60
N GLY A 361 -2.26 -6.02 -10.88
CA GLY A 361 -2.70 -5.17 -11.99
C GLY A 361 -1.83 -3.96 -12.40
N GLY A 362 -0.51 -3.99 -12.16
CA GLY A 362 0.41 -2.97 -12.66
C GLY A 362 1.17 -3.42 -13.91
N THR A 363 1.23 -2.56 -14.94
CA THR A 363 1.98 -2.73 -16.21
C THR A 363 3.53 -2.74 -16.05
N LYS A 364 4.06 -2.94 -14.84
CA LYS A 364 5.51 -3.00 -14.56
C LYS A 364 6.06 -4.44 -14.58
N THR A 365 5.47 -5.32 -15.39
CA THR A 365 5.77 -6.76 -15.47
C THR A 365 7.17 -7.16 -15.99
N ASN A 366 8.08 -6.21 -16.27
CA ASN A 366 9.39 -6.50 -16.90
C ASN A 366 10.63 -6.10 -16.08
N ALA A 367 10.53 -5.30 -15.02
CA ALA A 367 11.73 -4.74 -14.35
C ALA A 367 12.59 -5.83 -13.70
N TYR A 368 11.98 -6.73 -12.91
CA TYR A 368 12.70 -7.82 -12.25
C TYR A 368 13.23 -8.85 -13.24
N ARG A 369 12.54 -9.10 -14.35
CA ARG A 369 13.03 -9.97 -15.42
C ARG A 369 14.32 -9.42 -16.04
N THR A 370 14.37 -8.11 -16.29
CA THR A 370 15.60 -7.44 -16.77
C THR A 370 16.73 -7.54 -15.75
N ILE A 371 16.45 -7.31 -14.46
CA ILE A 371 17.47 -7.39 -13.41
C ILE A 371 17.99 -8.82 -13.28
N ILE A 372 17.10 -9.81 -13.17
CA ILE A 372 17.47 -11.23 -13.12
C ILE A 372 18.31 -11.60 -14.35
N GLY A 373 17.97 -11.09 -15.53
CA GLY A 373 18.78 -11.25 -16.75
C GLY A 373 20.25 -10.86 -16.56
N LYS A 374 20.54 -9.74 -15.88
CA LYS A 374 21.91 -9.27 -15.62
C LYS A 374 22.69 -10.20 -14.69
N PHE A 375 22.03 -10.75 -13.67
CA PHE A 375 22.63 -11.79 -12.82
C PHE A 375 22.92 -13.05 -13.63
N LEU A 376 22.00 -13.40 -14.53
CA LEU A 376 22.16 -14.57 -15.39
C LEU A 376 23.31 -14.40 -16.40
N GLU A 377 23.52 -13.20 -16.94
CA GLU A 377 24.67 -12.87 -17.79
C GLU A 377 26.00 -13.07 -17.06
N GLN A 378 26.04 -12.79 -15.75
CA GLN A 378 27.21 -13.02 -14.90
C GLN A 378 27.32 -14.45 -14.36
N ARG A 379 26.57 -15.41 -14.92
CA ARG A 379 26.56 -16.83 -14.52
C ARG A 379 26.07 -17.12 -13.10
N TRP A 380 25.34 -16.20 -12.48
CA TRP A 380 24.70 -16.48 -11.19
C TRP A 380 23.53 -17.46 -11.38
N HIS A 381 23.25 -18.24 -10.34
CA HIS A 381 22.02 -19.01 -10.21
C HIS A 381 20.96 -18.16 -9.53
N VAL A 382 19.68 -18.46 -9.75
CA VAL A 382 18.57 -17.67 -9.23
C VAL A 382 17.51 -18.58 -8.60
N GLU A 383 17.18 -18.32 -7.34
CA GLU A 383 16.06 -18.93 -6.63
C GLU A 383 14.97 -17.88 -6.40
N ILE A 384 13.74 -18.19 -6.78
CA ILE A 384 12.59 -17.30 -6.64
C ILE A 384 11.59 -17.95 -5.69
N HIS A 385 11.43 -17.39 -4.52
CA HIS A 385 10.47 -17.81 -3.51
C HIS A 385 9.27 -16.87 -3.51
N ALA A 386 8.07 -17.39 -3.80
CA ALA A 386 6.87 -16.59 -3.91
C ALA A 386 5.62 -17.37 -3.50
N TRP A 387 4.60 -16.66 -3.05
CA TRP A 387 3.25 -17.21 -3.02
C TRP A 387 2.71 -17.33 -4.44
N LEU A 388 2.22 -18.50 -4.84
CA LEU A 388 1.60 -18.76 -6.14
C LEU A 388 0.46 -17.80 -6.43
N HIS A 389 -0.24 -17.36 -5.38
CA HIS A 389 -1.35 -16.42 -5.45
C HIS A 389 -0.92 -15.06 -6.04
N ALA A 390 0.35 -14.67 -5.90
CA ALA A 390 0.89 -13.41 -6.39
C ALA A 390 2.16 -13.58 -7.24
N LEU A 391 2.49 -14.79 -7.65
CA LEU A 391 3.63 -15.04 -8.54
C LEU A 391 3.30 -14.54 -9.96
N ASN A 392 4.18 -13.75 -10.57
CA ASN A 392 4.05 -13.37 -11.98
C ASN A 392 4.44 -14.54 -12.87
N ASP A 393 3.64 -14.79 -13.91
CA ASP A 393 3.89 -15.84 -14.89
C ASP A 393 5.23 -15.64 -15.63
N GLY A 394 5.70 -14.39 -15.76
CA GLY A 394 7.00 -14.06 -16.36
C GLY A 394 8.20 -14.56 -15.56
N LEU A 395 8.06 -14.80 -14.25
CA LEU A 395 9.10 -15.44 -13.43
C LEU A 395 9.10 -16.97 -13.62
N ILE A 396 7.94 -17.58 -13.87
CA ILE A 396 7.83 -18.99 -14.26
C ILE A 396 8.48 -19.19 -15.63
N ASP A 397 8.25 -18.27 -16.56
CA ASP A 397 8.85 -18.31 -17.89
C ASP A 397 10.39 -18.29 -17.83
N LEU A 398 10.99 -17.64 -16.82
CA LEU A 398 12.44 -17.62 -16.65
C LEU A 398 13.01 -18.99 -16.31
N GLN A 399 12.32 -19.78 -15.48
CA GLN A 399 12.74 -21.17 -15.22
C GLN A 399 12.69 -22.02 -16.48
N ALA A 400 11.66 -21.82 -17.33
CA ALA A 400 11.58 -22.50 -18.61
C ALA A 400 12.72 -22.09 -19.58
N GLN A 401 13.10 -20.80 -19.58
CA GLN A 401 14.17 -20.27 -20.44
C GLN A 401 15.58 -20.65 -19.97
N TYR A 402 15.78 -20.81 -18.66
CA TYR A 402 17.10 -21.09 -18.07
C TYR A 402 17.05 -22.32 -17.15
N PRO A 403 16.77 -23.54 -17.69
CA PRO A 403 16.71 -24.75 -16.89
C PRO A 403 18.00 -25.01 -16.10
N GLY A 404 17.88 -25.44 -14.84
CA GLY A 404 19.01 -25.69 -13.95
C GLY A 404 19.69 -24.44 -13.38
N ARG A 405 19.40 -23.26 -13.92
CA ARG A 405 19.96 -21.98 -13.46
C ARG A 405 18.97 -21.09 -12.72
N VAL A 406 17.70 -21.16 -13.11
CA VAL A 406 16.60 -20.49 -12.42
C VAL A 406 15.67 -21.55 -11.86
N VAL A 407 15.25 -21.40 -10.60
CA VAL A 407 14.22 -22.22 -9.97
C VAL A 407 13.22 -21.35 -9.24
N VAL A 408 11.93 -21.65 -9.42
CA VAL A 408 10.84 -21.08 -8.65
C VAL A 408 10.44 -22.09 -7.58
N LYS A 409 10.44 -21.65 -6.32
CA LYS A 409 10.09 -22.42 -5.13
C LYS A 409 8.83 -21.81 -4.50
N PRO A 410 7.65 -22.42 -4.71
CA PRO A 410 6.41 -21.93 -4.12
C PRO A 410 6.44 -21.93 -2.59
N LEU A 411 6.17 -20.79 -1.95
CA LEU A 411 6.02 -20.70 -0.49
C LEU A 411 4.75 -21.42 0.00
N ASP A 412 3.76 -21.58 -0.89
CA ASP A 412 2.52 -22.33 -0.68
C ASP A 412 2.74 -23.77 -0.18
N GLU A 413 3.88 -24.39 -0.50
CA GLU A 413 4.22 -25.75 -0.06
C GLU A 413 4.69 -25.79 1.40
N PHE A 414 5.14 -24.64 1.93
CA PHE A 414 5.70 -24.49 3.27
C PHE A 414 4.80 -23.66 4.20
N ILE A 415 3.57 -23.36 3.78
CA ILE A 415 2.69 -22.42 4.48
C ILE A 415 2.45 -22.78 5.95
N SER A 416 2.33 -24.07 6.29
CA SER A 416 2.13 -24.55 7.67
C SER A 416 3.33 -24.28 8.58
N ASN A 417 4.52 -24.11 8.01
CA ASN A 417 5.75 -23.88 8.76
C ASN A 417 6.14 -22.40 8.76
N LEU A 418 5.74 -21.67 7.72
CA LEU A 418 6.07 -20.26 7.53
C LEU A 418 5.03 -19.32 8.13
N VAL A 419 3.85 -19.83 8.46
CA VAL A 419 2.73 -19.02 8.93
C VAL A 419 2.06 -19.72 10.11
N TYR A 420 1.88 -18.97 11.20
CA TYR A 420 1.21 -19.45 12.41
C TYR A 420 -0.07 -18.64 12.68
N PRO A 421 -1.07 -19.24 13.34
CA PRO A 421 -2.23 -18.50 13.78
C PRO A 421 -1.88 -17.65 15.03
N LYS A 422 -2.39 -16.43 15.10
CA LYS A 422 -2.11 -15.46 16.18
C LYS A 422 -2.40 -15.98 17.59
N ASN A 423 -3.34 -16.91 17.72
CA ASN A 423 -3.70 -17.50 19.02
C ASN A 423 -2.63 -18.45 19.57
N GLN A 424 -1.58 -18.74 18.78
CA GLN A 424 -0.40 -19.51 19.18
C GLN A 424 0.83 -18.60 19.42
N GLU A 425 0.66 -17.28 19.37
CA GLU A 425 1.72 -16.28 19.56
C GLU A 425 2.20 -16.13 21.01
#